data_AF-A0A965NKT7-F1
#
_entry.id   AF-A0A965NKT7-F1
#
_cell.length_a   1.000
_cell.length_b   1.000
_cell.length_c   1.000
_cell.angle_alpha   90.00
_cell.angle_beta   90.00
_cell.angle_gamma   90.00
#
_symmetry.space_group_name_H-M   'P 1'
#
loop_
_entity.id
_entity.type
_entity.pdbx_description
1 polymer ?
#
loop_
_entity_poly.entity_id
_entity_poly.type
_entity_poly.pdbx_seq_one_letter_code
_entity_poly.pdbx_strand_id
1 'polypeptide(L)' 'RENPGSKLKTAVTKDPKKIKKGSKDDKRRRSFCARSAGQMKMWPKAAKNPKSRLRLARKKWNCE' A
#
# COMPACT_ATOMS: atom_id res chain seq x y z
N ARG A 1 7.25 17.38 -1.52
CA ARG A 1 5.87 16.94 -1.23
C ARG A 1 4.98 17.72 -2.20
N GLU A 2 4.40 17.07 -3.20
CA GLU A 2 3.76 17.75 -4.35
C GLU A 2 2.44 18.46 -4.01
N ASN A 3 1.88 18.22 -2.82
CA ASN A 3 0.60 18.79 -2.38
C ASN A 3 0.72 19.33 -0.94
N PRO A 4 1.21 20.57 -0.76
CA PRO A 4 1.25 21.23 0.55
C PRO A 4 -0.17 21.41 1.11
N GLY A 5 -0.36 21.24 2.43
CA GLY A 5 -1.67 21.34 3.08
C GLY A 5 -2.58 20.09 2.99
N SER A 6 -2.27 19.10 2.14
CA SER A 6 -3.12 17.91 2.04
C SER A 6 -3.06 17.04 3.31
N LYS A 7 -4.24 16.64 3.80
CA LYS A 7 -4.40 15.64 4.88
C LYS A 7 -4.08 14.20 4.43
N LEU A 8 -3.77 14.03 3.14
CA LEU A 8 -3.42 12.74 2.54
C LEU A 8 -2.14 12.19 3.16
N LYS A 9 -2.19 10.92 3.55
CA LYS A 9 -1.03 10.19 4.07
C LYS A 9 -0.37 9.44 2.93
N THR A 10 0.94 9.59 2.80
CA THR A 10 1.76 8.87 1.81
C THR A 10 1.95 7.41 2.21
N ALA A 11 2.46 6.62 1.27
CA ALA A 11 2.84 5.24 1.51
C ALA A 11 3.85 5.14 2.65
N VAL A 12 3.73 4.08 3.45
CA VAL A 12 4.75 3.76 4.45
C VAL A 12 5.93 3.16 3.70
N THR A 13 6.97 3.96 3.48
CA THR A 13 8.15 3.58 2.69
C THR A 13 9.23 2.85 3.49
N LYS A 14 9.12 2.82 4.83
CA LYS A 14 10.04 2.06 5.68
C LYS A 14 9.89 0.56 5.43
N ASP A 15 10.99 -0.18 5.54
CA ASP A 15 10.97 -1.65 5.48
C ASP A 15 9.98 -2.21 6.52
N PRO A 16 9.08 -3.13 6.15
CA PRO A 16 8.11 -3.72 7.07
C PRO A 16 8.72 -4.27 8.36
N LYS A 17 9.91 -4.87 8.26
CA LYS A 17 10.67 -5.43 9.40
C LYS A 17 11.16 -4.38 10.38
N LYS A 18 11.40 -3.14 9.91
CA LYS A 18 11.84 -2.01 10.73
C LYS A 18 10.66 -1.25 11.35
N ILE A 19 9.42 -1.58 10.97
CA ILE A 19 8.23 -0.99 11.55
C ILE A 19 7.86 -1.75 12.82
N LYS A 20 7.78 -1.04 13.95
CA LYS A 20 7.30 -1.63 15.21
C LYS A 20 5.88 -2.19 15.02
N LYS A 21 5.70 -3.50 15.27
CA LYS A 21 4.41 -4.18 15.21
C LYS A 21 3.38 -3.46 16.09
N GLY A 22 2.18 -3.23 15.56
CA GLY A 22 1.10 -2.53 16.27
C GLY A 22 1.22 -0.99 16.29
N SER A 23 2.29 -0.42 15.73
CA SER A 23 2.41 1.04 15.56
C SER A 23 1.35 1.59 14.60
N LYS A 24 1.16 2.92 14.62
CA LYS A 24 0.25 3.62 13.71
C LYS A 24 0.59 3.36 12.23
N ASP A 25 1.88 3.24 11.90
CA ASP A 25 2.33 2.97 10.54
C ASP A 25 2.12 1.51 10.13
N ASP A 26 2.37 0.54 11.03
CA ASP A 26 2.05 -0.88 10.78
C ASP A 26 0.56 -1.08 10.52
N LYS A 27 -0.30 -0.49 11.37
CA LYS A 27 -1.76 -0.55 11.20
C LYS A 27 -2.20 0.07 9.87
N ARG A 28 -1.63 1.21 9.47
CA ARG A 28 -1.95 1.87 8.20
C ARG A 28 -1.54 1.02 6.99
N ARG A 29 -0.32 0.46 7.02
CA ARG A 29 0.18 -0.46 5.98
C ARG A 29 -0.74 -1.67 5.85
N ARG A 30 -1.00 -2.39 6.96
CA ARG A 30 -1.87 -3.59 6.98
C ARG A 30 -3.26 -3.27 6.41
N SER A 31 -3.84 -2.15 6.82
CA SER A 31 -5.15 -1.70 6.34
C SER A 31 -5.17 -1.43 4.84
N PHE A 32 -4.13 -0.78 4.30
CA PHE A 32 -3.99 -0.59 2.85
C PHE A 32 -3.84 -1.92 2.10
N CYS A 33 -2.97 -2.81 2.58
CA CYS A 33 -2.70 -4.08 1.92
C CYS A 33 -3.93 -5.00 1.86
N ALA A 34 -4.76 -5.00 2.92
CA ALA A 34 -6.02 -5.74 2.96
C ALA A 34 -7.04 -5.21 1.94
N ARG A 35 -7.28 -3.89 1.90
CA ARG A 35 -8.19 -3.28 0.91
C ARG A 35 -7.72 -3.54 -0.52
N SER A 36 -6.42 -3.38 -0.75
CA SER A 36 -5.83 -3.60 -2.07
C SER A 36 -5.92 -5.08 -2.49
N ALA A 37 -5.91 -6.03 -1.56
CA ALA A 37 -6.12 -7.45 -1.89
C ALA A 37 -7.54 -7.73 -2.37
N GLY A 38 -8.56 -7.07 -1.79
CA GLY A 38 -9.93 -7.11 -2.32
C GLY A 38 -10.02 -6.57 -3.74
N GLN A 39 -9.32 -5.47 -4.03
CA GLN A 39 -9.25 -4.94 -5.40
C GLN A 39 -8.59 -5.92 -6.38
N MET A 40 -7.56 -6.67 -5.95
CA MET A 40 -6.98 -7.70 -6.83
C MET A 40 -7.97 -8.80 -7.20
N LYS A 41 -8.90 -9.15 -6.30
CA LYS A 41 -9.96 -10.13 -6.57
C LYS A 41 -11.00 -9.58 -7.56
N MET A 42 -11.38 -8.30 -7.40
CA MET A 42 -12.34 -7.64 -8.30
C MET A 42 -11.75 -7.35 -9.70
N TRP A 43 -10.44 -7.09 -9.78
CA TRP A 43 -9.75 -6.67 -11.00
C TRP A 43 -8.64 -7.65 -11.40
N PRO A 44 -8.98 -8.90 -11.77
CA PRO A 44 -7.99 -9.95 -12.02
C PRO A 44 -7.05 -9.62 -13.19
N LYS A 45 -7.52 -8.90 -14.21
CA LYS A 45 -6.67 -8.43 -15.32
C LYS A 45 -5.57 -7.47 -14.84
N ALA A 46 -5.91 -6.54 -13.95
CA ALA A 46 -4.94 -5.63 -13.34
C ALA A 46 -4.01 -6.37 -12.35
N ALA A 47 -4.53 -7.36 -11.61
CA ALA A 47 -3.72 -8.15 -10.70
C ALA A 47 -2.64 -9.00 -11.41
N LYS A 48 -2.96 -9.51 -12.61
CA LYS A 48 -2.04 -10.28 -13.46
C LYS A 48 -0.93 -9.42 -14.08
N ASN A 49 -1.20 -8.16 -14.41
CA ASN A 49 -0.20 -7.28 -15.00
C ASN A 49 0.73 -6.69 -13.91
N PRO A 50 2.04 -7.00 -13.91
CA PRO A 50 2.99 -6.51 -12.91
C PRO A 50 3.23 -4.99 -12.98
N LYS A 51 2.98 -4.37 -14.15
CA LYS A 51 3.08 -2.93 -14.36
C LYS A 51 1.74 -2.20 -14.13
N SER A 52 0.70 -2.90 -13.70
CA SER A 52 -0.58 -2.24 -13.38
C SER A 52 -0.43 -1.27 -12.21
N ARG A 53 -1.25 -0.22 -12.20
CA ARG A 53 -1.26 0.74 -11.08
C ARG A 53 -1.52 0.06 -9.73
N LEU A 54 -2.35 -0.98 -9.71
CA LEU A 54 -2.66 -1.76 -8.51
C LEU A 54 -1.40 -2.47 -7.96
N ARG A 55 -0.66 -3.19 -8.81
CA ARG A 55 0.58 -3.88 -8.43
C ARG A 55 1.67 -2.89 -7.99
N LEU A 56 1.83 -1.80 -8.74
CA LEU A 56 2.80 -0.75 -8.41
C LEU A 56 2.49 -0.09 -7.06
N ALA A 57 1.22 0.17 -6.76
CA ALA A 57 0.80 0.72 -5.47
C ALA A 57 1.09 -0.26 -4.32
N ARG A 58 0.76 -1.55 -4.47
CA ARG A 58 1.09 -2.58 -3.48
C ARG A 58 2.58 -2.67 -3.20
N LYS A 59 3.41 -2.58 -4.25
CA LYS A 59 4.88 -2.57 -4.13
C LYS A 59 5.37 -1.35 -3.34
N LYS A 60 4.86 -0.15 -3.65
CA LYS A 60 5.21 1.09 -2.91
C LYS A 60 4.84 1.05 -1.43
N TRP A 61 3.78 0.32 -1.07
CA TRP A 61 3.34 0.14 0.31
C TRP A 61 3.97 -1.06 1.01
N ASN A 62 4.89 -1.77 0.36
CA ASN A 62 5.51 -2.99 0.87
C ASN A 62 4.46 -3.98 1.40
N CYS A 63 3.42 -4.19 0.58
CA CYS A 63 2.45 -5.26 0.79
C CYS A 63 3.07 -6.56 0.33
N GLU A 64 3.49 -7.36 1.32
CA GLU A 64 3.89 -8.77 1.14
C GLU A 64 2.78 -9.57 0.46
#